data_AF-A0A1B2HE41-F1
#
_entry.id   AF-A0A1B2HE41-F1
#
_cell.length_a   1.000
_cell.length_b   1.000
_cell.length_c   1.000
_cell.angle_alpha   90.00
_cell.angle_beta   90.00
_cell.angle_gamma   90.00
#
_symmetry.space_group_name_H-M   'P 1'
#
loop_
_entity.id
_entity.type
_entity.pdbx_description
1 polymer ?
#
loop_
_entity_poly.entity_id
_entity_poly.type
_entity_poly.pdbx_seq_one_letter_code
_entity_poly.pdbx_strand_id
1 'polypeptide(L)' 'MLASAFVEHLMGLPQGWISDLPLPRTAKLRALGNGVVPAQAAYAVSLMLTDLAALLADRYSQDGRKATAA' A
#
# COMPACT_ATOMS: atom_id res chain seq x y z
N MET A 1 -19.49 -21.58 -1.91
CA MET A 1 -19.18 -20.31 -2.61
C MET A 1 -18.82 -19.25 -1.56
N LEU A 2 -17.76 -18.46 -1.75
CA LEU A 2 -17.35 -17.44 -0.77
C LEU A 2 -18.21 -16.15 -0.88
N ALA A 3 -18.57 -15.54 0.24
CA ALA A 3 -19.31 -14.27 0.28
C ALA A 3 -18.33 -13.09 0.06
N SER A 4 -18.74 -12.04 -0.68
CA SER A 4 -17.90 -10.85 -0.88
C SER A 4 -17.56 -10.15 0.44
N ALA A 5 -18.52 -10.07 1.38
CA ALA A 5 -18.29 -9.51 2.71
C ALA A 5 -17.22 -10.29 3.51
N PHE A 6 -17.11 -11.60 3.31
CA PHE A 6 -16.05 -12.39 3.97
C PHE A 6 -14.67 -12.06 3.41
N VAL A 7 -14.52 -11.93 2.08
CA VAL A 7 -13.24 -11.55 1.47
C VAL A 7 -12.85 -10.13 1.88
N GLU A 8 -13.80 -9.20 1.89
CA GLU A 8 -13.62 -7.84 2.39
C GLU A 8 -13.09 -7.81 3.83
N HIS A 9 -13.68 -8.63 4.71
CA HIS A 9 -13.21 -8.79 6.09
C HIS A 9 -11.78 -9.35 6.16
N LEU A 10 -11.45 -10.37 5.35
CA LEU A 10 -10.09 -10.92 5.29
C LEU A 10 -9.04 -9.89 4.82
N MET A 11 -9.44 -8.95 3.95
CA MET A 11 -8.59 -7.85 3.53
C MET A 11 -8.43 -6.77 4.62
N GLY A 12 -9.19 -6.83 5.71
CA GLY A 12 -9.22 -5.78 6.74
C GLY A 12 -9.87 -4.49 6.25
N LEU A 13 -10.71 -4.56 5.23
CA LEU A 13 -11.46 -3.41 4.73
C LEU A 13 -12.64 -3.09 5.67
N PRO A 14 -13.12 -1.83 5.71
CA PRO A 14 -14.35 -1.50 6.41
C PRO A 14 -15.53 -2.33 5.89
N GLN A 15 -16.45 -2.67 6.78
CA GLN A 15 -17.67 -3.36 6.40
C GLN A 15 -18.44 -2.55 5.35
N GLY A 16 -18.88 -3.21 4.29
CA GLY A 16 -19.67 -2.61 3.21
C GLY A 16 -18.84 -1.97 2.10
N TRP A 17 -17.51 -1.88 2.24
CA TRP A 17 -16.65 -1.10 1.33
C TRP A 17 -16.82 -1.45 -0.15
N ILE A 18 -16.84 -2.75 -0.48
CA ILE A 18 -17.20 -3.29 -1.79
C ILE A 18 -18.51 -4.09 -1.70
N SER A 19 -18.76 -4.72 -0.56
CA SER A 19 -19.86 -5.65 -0.37
C SER A 19 -21.24 -4.99 -0.46
N ASP A 20 -21.38 -3.70 -0.13
CA ASP A 20 -22.66 -2.95 -0.21
C ASP A 20 -22.87 -2.21 -1.52
N LEU A 21 -21.89 -2.21 -2.43
CA LEU A 21 -22.04 -1.57 -3.73
C LEU A 21 -23.13 -2.28 -4.57
N PRO A 22 -23.90 -1.55 -5.41
CA PRO A 22 -24.91 -2.14 -6.29
C PRO A 22 -24.27 -2.80 -7.53
N LEU A 23 -23.33 -3.72 -7.30
CA LEU A 23 -22.58 -4.43 -8.32
C LEU A 23 -22.93 -5.93 -8.34
N PRO A 24 -22.86 -6.59 -9.51
CA PRO A 24 -22.96 -8.05 -9.58
C PRO A 24 -21.91 -8.71 -8.70
N ARG A 25 -22.25 -9.86 -8.09
CA ARG A 25 -21.35 -10.62 -7.20
C ARG A 25 -19.97 -10.88 -7.82
N THR A 26 -19.94 -11.21 -9.11
CA THR A 26 -18.69 -11.48 -9.85
C THR A 26 -17.81 -10.23 -9.96
N ALA A 27 -18.40 -9.05 -10.12
CA ALA A 27 -17.67 -7.78 -10.14
C ALA A 27 -17.10 -7.45 -8.76
N LYS A 28 -17.87 -7.64 -7.68
CA LYS A 28 -17.39 -7.46 -6.30
C LYS A 28 -16.18 -8.34 -5.98
N LEU A 29 -16.26 -9.63 -6.31
CA LEU A 29 -15.16 -10.56 -6.08
C LEU A 29 -13.95 -10.28 -6.96
N ARG A 30 -14.15 -9.82 -8.21
CA ARG A 30 -13.04 -9.38 -9.05
C ARG A 30 -12.34 -8.16 -8.46
N ALA A 31 -13.10 -7.19 -7.97
CA ALA A 31 -12.54 -6.00 -7.32
C ALA A 31 -11.75 -6.36 -6.06
N LEU A 32 -12.31 -7.21 -5.19
CA LEU A 32 -11.63 -7.69 -3.98
C LEU A 32 -10.41 -8.55 -4.31
N GLY A 33 -10.52 -9.48 -5.27
CA GLY A 33 -9.42 -10.37 -5.65
C GLY A 33 -8.27 -9.69 -6.38
N ASN A 34 -8.52 -8.57 -7.06
CA ASN A 34 -7.48 -7.75 -7.70
C ASN A 34 -6.99 -6.61 -6.79
N GLY A 35 -7.65 -6.35 -5.66
CA GLY A 35 -7.30 -5.29 -4.74
C GLY A 35 -6.10 -5.64 -3.87
N VAL A 36 -5.38 -4.61 -3.43
CA VAL A 36 -4.25 -4.77 -2.50
C VAL A 36 -4.79 -4.84 -1.06
N VAL A 37 -4.18 -5.68 -0.23
CA VAL A 37 -4.44 -5.70 1.22
C VAL A 37 -3.87 -4.42 1.83
N PRO A 38 -4.68 -3.53 2.43
CA PRO A 38 -4.22 -2.22 2.92
C PRO A 38 -3.05 -2.29 3.90
N ALA A 39 -3.04 -3.27 4.81
CA ALA A 39 -1.94 -3.46 5.75
C ALA A 39 -0.61 -3.80 5.05
N GLN A 40 -0.65 -4.62 3.99
CA GLN A 40 0.54 -4.95 3.20
C GLN A 40 1.03 -3.73 2.40
N ALA A 41 0.10 -2.94 1.83
CA ALA A 41 0.44 -1.70 1.15
C ALA A 41 1.11 -0.69 2.07
N ALA A 42 0.54 -0.46 3.27
CA ALA A 42 1.09 0.45 4.26
C ALA A 42 2.51 0.04 4.66
N TYR A 43 2.75 -1.25 4.87
CA TYR A 43 4.08 -1.76 5.16
C TYR A 43 5.06 -1.54 4.01
N ALA A 44 4.68 -1.86 2.76
CA ALA A 44 5.53 -1.62 1.60
C ALA A 44 5.89 -0.14 1.43
N VAL A 45 4.93 0.77 1.61
CA VAL A 45 5.18 2.21 1.58
C VAL A 45 6.13 2.64 2.68
N SER A 46 6.03 2.08 3.90
CA SER A 46 6.95 2.41 4.99
C SER A 46 8.40 2.01 4.68
N LEU A 47 8.61 0.87 3.99
CA LEU A 47 9.93 0.45 3.52
C LEU A 47 10.47 1.42 2.47
N MET A 48 9.66 1.77 1.46
CA MET A 48 10.05 2.74 0.44
C MET A 48 10.42 4.11 1.02
N LEU A 49 9.68 4.58 2.03
CA LEU A 49 9.99 5.83 2.72
C LEU A 49 11.30 5.75 3.50
N THR A 50 11.59 4.60 4.10
CA THR A 50 12.86 4.35 4.81
C THR A 50 14.03 4.41 3.83
N ASP A 51 13.92 3.73 2.69
CA ASP A 51 14.94 3.74 1.64
C ASP A 51 15.14 5.15 1.07
N LEU A 52 14.04 5.88 0.84
CA LEU A 52 14.10 7.26 0.37
C LEU A 52 14.82 8.17 1.37
N ALA A 53 14.53 8.03 2.67
CA ALA A 53 15.20 8.81 3.71
C ALA A 53 16.71 8.55 3.75
N ALA A 54 17.14 7.29 3.63
CA ALA A 54 18.55 6.92 3.55
C ALA A 54 19.22 7.52 2.31
N LEU A 55 18.58 7.42 1.14
CA LEU A 55 19.09 7.99 -0.11
C LEU A 55 19.24 9.52 -0.06
N LEU A 56 18.36 10.21 0.66
CA LEU A 56 18.46 11.66 0.83
C LEU A 56 19.60 12.01 1.80
N ALA A 57 19.71 11.31 2.93
CA ALA A 57 20.79 11.52 3.90
C ALA A 57 22.19 11.32 3.28
N ASP A 58 22.35 10.27 2.47
CA ASP A 58 23.58 10.01 1.74
C ASP A 58 23.93 11.14 0.77
N ARG A 59 22.94 11.65 0.02
CA ARG A 59 23.15 12.78 -0.90
C ARG A 59 23.63 14.04 -0.16
N TYR A 60 22.96 14.41 0.93
CA TYR A 60 23.40 15.55 1.74
C TYR A 60 24.82 15.37 2.29
N SER A 61 25.18 14.15 2.71
CA SER A 61 26.54 13.83 3.17
C SER A 61 27.58 13.94 2.05
N GLN A 62 27.24 13.57 0.81
CA GLN A 62 28.15 13.72 -0.34
C GLN A 62 28.33 15.19 -0.74
N ASP A 63 27.27 16.00 -0.73
CA ASP A 63 27.34 17.41 -1.10
C ASP A 63 28.20 18.22 -0.12
N GLY A 64 28.08 17.95 1.19
CA GLY A 64 28.93 18.57 2.22
C GLY A 64 30.42 18.22 2.07
N ARG A 65 30.74 16.97 1.68
CA ARG A 65 32.12 16.55 1.38
C ARG A 65 32.71 17.24 0.16
N LYS A 66 31.91 17.43 -0.90
CA LYS A 66 32.36 18.17 -2.10
C LYS A 66 32.64 19.63 -1.79
N ALA A 67 31.83 20.26 -0.93
CA ALA A 67 32.02 21.67 -0.56
C ALA A 67 33.25 21.93 0.33
N THR A 68 33.73 20.93 1.08
CA THR A 68 34.95 21.04 1.90
C THR A 68 36.23 20.65 1.14
N ALA A 69 36.09 20.02 -0.04
CA ALA A 69 37.20 19.61 -0.89
C ALA A 69 37.54 20.61 -2.01
N ALA A 70 36.86 21.77 -2.05
CA ALA A 70 37.08 22.89 -2.97
C ALA A 70 37.67 24.09 -2.21
#